data_AF-A0A7W4H495-F1
#
_entry.id   AF-A0A7W4H495-F1
#
_cell.length_a   1.000
_cell.length_b   1.000
_cell.length_c   1.000
_cell.angle_alpha   90.00
_cell.angle_beta   90.00
_cell.angle_gamma   90.00
#
_symmetry.space_group_name_H-M   'P 1'
#
loop_
_entity.id
_entity.type
_entity.pdbx_description
1 polymer ?
#
loop_
_entity_poly.entity_id
_entity_poly.type
_entity_poly.pdbx_seq_one_letter_code
_entity_poly.pdbx_strand_id
1 'polypeptide(L)'
;MDTMSKPDHDLAKFLAHMPWDAQDETLIILKGQLLVEDLLREFCQSRVNDPAQLVKAKLNFEQTSCLSRSLLKFPGKDWVWGSAGQLNSLRNSLAHQLEPKNIEKKRSEFVQLVFSETKPSQDLMSAFKSPHGEVAAAVFLLYMSLSAQLNFKPKGLLEYALESSGAQV
;
A
#
# COMPACT_ATOMS: atom_id res chain seq x y z
N MET A 1 -7.48 -20.85 14.59
CA MET A 1 -6.85 -21.00 13.28
C MET A 1 -6.50 -19.62 12.72
N ASP A 2 -5.88 -18.76 13.54
CA ASP A 2 -5.39 -17.43 13.09
C ASP A 2 -4.17 -17.06 13.94
N THR A 3 -2.99 -17.34 13.40
CA THR A 3 -1.68 -17.06 14.01
C THR A 3 -0.82 -16.14 13.14
N MET A 4 -1.34 -15.65 12.01
CA MET A 4 -0.62 -14.76 11.11
C MET A 4 -0.68 -13.31 11.60
N SER A 5 0.46 -12.60 11.53
CA SER A 5 0.47 -11.16 11.76
C SER A 5 -0.29 -10.44 10.64
N LYS A 6 -0.82 -9.23 10.89
CA LYS A 6 -1.54 -8.47 9.84
C LYS A 6 -0.67 -8.23 8.58
N PRO A 7 0.64 -7.92 8.69
CA PRO A 7 1.53 -7.86 7.52
C PRO A 7 1.61 -9.18 6.73
N ASP A 8 1.62 -10.35 7.38
CA ASP A 8 1.67 -11.65 6.68
C ASP A 8 0.36 -11.91 5.93
N HIS A 9 -0.77 -11.57 6.54
CA HIS A 9 -2.09 -11.65 5.91
C HIS A 9 -2.16 -10.72 4.69
N ASP A 10 -1.66 -9.49 4.81
CA ASP A 10 -1.67 -8.51 3.72
C ASP A 10 -0.76 -8.95 2.57
N LEU A 11 0.40 -9.53 2.87
CA LEU A 11 1.27 -10.15 1.88
C LEU A 11 0.55 -11.28 1.13
N ALA A 12 -0.08 -12.21 1.86
CA ALA A 12 -0.82 -13.31 1.25
C ALA A 12 -1.96 -12.81 0.34
N LYS A 13 -2.71 -11.79 0.79
CA LYS A 13 -3.76 -11.14 0.01
C LYS A 13 -3.22 -10.50 -1.26
N PHE A 14 -2.11 -9.78 -1.17
CA PHE A 14 -1.46 -9.16 -2.32
C PHE A 14 -1.05 -10.22 -3.35
N LEU A 15 -0.35 -11.27 -2.90
CA LEU A 15 0.11 -12.36 -3.76
C LEU A 15 -1.05 -13.08 -4.47
N ALA A 16 -2.17 -13.27 -3.78
CA ALA A 16 -3.35 -13.95 -4.32
C ALA A 16 -4.11 -13.14 -5.37
N HIS A 17 -4.05 -11.81 -5.32
CA HIS A 17 -4.87 -10.94 -6.18
C HIS A 17 -4.11 -10.21 -7.28
N MET A 18 -2.78 -10.12 -7.17
CA MET A 18 -1.98 -9.50 -8.20
C MET A 18 -1.95 -10.36 -9.48
N PRO A 19 -2.10 -9.74 -10.66
CA PRO A 19 -2.16 -10.46 -11.92
C PRO A 19 -0.74 -10.65 -12.49
N TRP A 20 0.01 -11.61 -11.93
CA TRP A 20 1.43 -11.83 -12.22
C TRP A 20 1.75 -12.10 -13.70
N ASP A 21 0.82 -12.74 -14.41
CA ASP A 21 0.98 -13.11 -15.83
C ASP A 21 0.31 -12.10 -16.80
N ALA A 22 -0.09 -10.93 -16.31
CA ALA A 22 -0.75 -9.91 -17.12
C ALA A 22 0.17 -9.44 -18.25
N GLN A 23 -0.31 -9.60 -19.48
CA GLN A 23 0.35 -9.06 -20.68
C GLN A 23 0.17 -7.54 -20.79
N ASP A 24 -0.88 -7.00 -20.15
CA ASP A 24 -1.22 -5.59 -20.13
C ASP A 24 -0.99 -5.00 -18.72
N GLU A 25 -0.11 -4.00 -18.65
CA GLU A 25 0.22 -3.27 -17.44
C GLU A 25 -1.01 -2.60 -16.80
N THR A 26 -2.01 -2.27 -17.59
CA THR A 26 -3.27 -1.68 -17.13
C THR A 26 -3.89 -2.52 -16.03
N LEU A 27 -3.91 -3.86 -16.18
CA LEU A 27 -4.50 -4.74 -15.19
C LEU A 27 -3.71 -4.77 -13.88
N ILE A 28 -2.37 -4.70 -13.95
CA ILE A 28 -1.48 -4.59 -12.79
C ILE A 28 -1.78 -3.30 -12.02
N ILE A 29 -1.89 -2.16 -12.72
CA ILE A 29 -2.17 -0.85 -12.11
C ILE A 29 -3.57 -0.83 -11.48
N LEU A 30 -4.59 -1.33 -12.19
CA LEU A 30 -5.96 -1.36 -11.69
C LEU A 30 -6.08 -2.25 -10.43
N LYS A 31 -5.53 -3.47 -10.46
CA LYS A 31 -5.55 -4.38 -9.31
C LYS A 31 -4.70 -3.87 -8.15
N GLY A 32 -3.52 -3.33 -8.45
CA GLY A 32 -2.63 -2.71 -7.47
C GLY A 32 -3.32 -1.57 -6.72
N GLN A 33 -3.98 -0.67 -7.45
CA GLN A 33 -4.71 0.43 -6.84
C GLN A 33 -5.90 -0.05 -6.00
N LEU A 34 -6.64 -1.08 -6.45
CA LEU A 34 -7.72 -1.67 -5.67
C LEU A 34 -7.22 -2.27 -4.37
N LEU A 35 -6.07 -2.95 -4.38
CA LEU A 35 -5.45 -3.51 -3.17
C LEU A 35 -5.03 -2.40 -2.19
N VAL A 36 -4.41 -1.32 -2.68
CA VAL A 36 -4.05 -0.17 -1.83
C VAL A 36 -5.30 0.49 -1.23
N GLU A 37 -6.34 0.70 -2.02
CA GLU A 37 -7.59 1.30 -1.56
C GLU A 37 -8.29 0.41 -0.52
N ASP A 38 -8.33 -0.89 -0.77
CA ASP A 38 -8.90 -1.87 0.15
C ASP A 38 -8.13 -1.95 1.47
N LEU A 39 -6.80 -1.93 1.44
CA LEU A 39 -5.95 -1.87 2.64
C LEU A 39 -6.26 -0.62 3.50
N LEU A 40 -6.44 0.55 2.87
CA LEU A 40 -6.82 1.78 3.57
C LEU A 40 -8.23 1.68 4.16
N ARG A 41 -9.19 1.08 3.43
CA ARG A 41 -10.56 0.88 3.91
C ARG A 41 -10.60 -0.05 5.12
N GLU A 42 -9.90 -1.19 5.06
CA GLU A 42 -9.78 -2.12 6.19
C GLU A 42 -9.19 -1.41 7.41
N PHE A 43 -8.15 -0.60 7.21
CA PHE A 43 -7.56 0.19 8.28
C PHE A 43 -8.58 1.16 8.90
N CYS A 44 -9.26 2.00 8.11
CA CYS A 44 -10.27 2.92 8.64
C CYS A 44 -11.37 2.17 9.41
N GLN A 45 -11.87 1.07 8.87
CA GLN A 45 -12.89 0.24 9.50
C GLN A 45 -12.42 -0.32 10.86
N SER A 46 -11.15 -0.73 10.97
CA SER A 46 -10.58 -1.22 12.24
C SER A 46 -10.42 -0.14 13.33
N ARG A 47 -10.59 1.14 12.99
CA ARG A 47 -10.33 2.28 13.88
C ARG A 47 -11.59 3.00 14.36
N VAL A 48 -12.77 2.58 13.91
CA VAL A 48 -14.05 3.21 14.25
C VAL A 48 -14.98 2.24 14.97
N ASN A 49 -15.93 2.79 15.73
CA ASN A 49 -16.87 1.99 16.52
C ASN A 49 -17.95 1.30 15.66
N ASP A 50 -18.42 1.96 14.60
CA ASP A 50 -19.41 1.40 13.65
C ASP A 50 -18.86 1.43 12.22
N PRO A 51 -18.12 0.37 11.81
CA PRO A 51 -17.55 0.27 10.46
C PRO A 51 -18.61 0.28 9.35
N ALA A 52 -19.86 -0.11 9.65
CA ALA A 52 -20.91 -0.16 8.64
C ALA A 52 -21.27 1.23 8.10
N GLN A 53 -21.08 2.30 8.88
CA GLN A 53 -21.27 3.68 8.39
C GLN A 53 -20.22 4.04 7.33
N LEU A 54 -18.97 3.61 7.49
CA LEU A 54 -17.93 3.88 6.49
C LEU A 54 -18.21 3.15 5.17
N VAL A 55 -18.71 1.92 5.24
CA VAL A 55 -19.13 1.16 4.05
C VAL A 55 -20.29 1.88 3.35
N LYS A 56 -21.30 2.32 4.10
CA LYS A 56 -22.45 3.06 3.57
C LYS A 56 -22.07 4.41 2.95
N ALA A 57 -21.06 5.08 3.50
CA ALA A 57 -20.60 6.39 3.03
C ALA A 57 -19.97 6.35 1.63
N LYS A 58 -19.55 5.16 1.13
CA LYS A 58 -18.95 4.98 -0.20
C LYS A 58 -17.83 5.98 -0.48
N LEU A 59 -16.97 6.20 0.51
CA LEU A 59 -15.85 7.14 0.39
C LEU A 59 -15.00 6.79 -0.83
N ASN A 60 -14.58 7.78 -1.62
CA ASN A 60 -13.63 7.55 -2.70
C ASN A 60 -12.20 7.38 -2.14
N PHE A 61 -11.22 7.10 -3.02
CA PHE A 61 -9.83 6.92 -2.62
C PHE A 61 -9.28 8.14 -1.85
N GLU A 62 -9.50 9.36 -2.35
CA GLU A 62 -8.99 10.59 -1.73
C GLU A 62 -9.53 10.77 -0.32
N GLN A 63 -10.84 10.59 -0.14
CA GLN A 63 -11.51 10.65 1.16
C GLN A 63 -10.99 9.56 2.11
N THR A 64 -10.81 8.34 1.61
CA THR A 64 -10.30 7.21 2.40
C THR A 64 -8.84 7.44 2.81
N SER A 65 -8.01 7.98 1.92
CA SER A 65 -6.62 8.34 2.18
C SER A 65 -6.51 9.43 3.26
N CYS A 66 -7.27 10.52 3.12
CA CYS A 66 -7.34 11.57 4.13
C CYS A 66 -7.78 11.04 5.50
N LEU A 67 -8.85 10.24 5.54
CA LEU A 67 -9.33 9.63 6.77
C LEU A 67 -8.27 8.70 7.38
N SER A 68 -7.63 7.85 6.57
CA SER A 68 -6.56 6.95 7.04
C SER A 68 -5.41 7.72 7.68
N ARG A 69 -4.96 8.81 7.03
CA ARG A 69 -3.90 9.68 7.58
C ARG A 69 -4.32 10.34 8.91
N SER A 70 -5.58 10.74 9.04
CA SER A 70 -6.07 11.32 10.31
C SER A 70 -6.19 10.31 11.45
N LEU A 71 -6.35 9.02 11.13
CA LEU A 71 -6.51 7.94 12.11
C LEU A 71 -5.18 7.27 12.48
N LEU A 72 -4.08 7.64 11.81
CA LEU A 72 -2.75 7.17 12.16
C LEU A 72 -2.31 7.74 13.51
N LYS A 73 -1.81 6.85 14.38
CA LYS A 73 -1.23 7.25 15.68
C LYS A 73 0.16 7.88 15.54
N PHE A 74 0.89 7.49 14.50
CA PHE A 74 2.24 7.96 14.23
C PHE A 74 2.29 8.48 12.79
N PRO A 75 3.01 9.59 12.55
CA PRO A 75 3.19 10.08 11.19
C PRO A 75 3.88 9.01 10.34
N GLY A 76 3.25 8.68 9.21
CA GLY A 76 3.83 7.81 8.20
C GLY A 76 4.92 8.52 7.40
N LYS A 77 5.68 7.78 6.60
CA LYS A 77 6.62 8.40 5.65
C LYS A 77 5.83 9.04 4.50
N ASP A 78 6.14 10.29 4.20
CA ASP A 78 5.41 11.07 3.18
C ASP A 78 5.44 10.43 1.79
N TRP A 79 6.54 9.77 1.43
CA TRP A 79 6.66 9.12 0.12
C TRP A 79 5.61 8.04 -0.12
N VAL A 80 5.15 7.33 0.92
CA VAL A 80 4.14 6.27 0.80
C VAL A 80 2.81 6.89 0.37
N TRP A 81 2.42 7.98 1.01
CA TRP A 81 1.19 8.71 0.67
C TRP A 81 1.30 9.39 -0.69
N GLY A 82 2.45 9.98 -1.02
CA GLY A 82 2.73 10.55 -2.33
C GLY A 82 2.64 9.51 -3.46
N SER A 83 3.24 8.33 -3.25
CA SER A 83 3.22 7.23 -4.22
C SER A 83 1.82 6.63 -4.38
N ALA A 84 1.04 6.49 -3.30
CA ALA A 84 -0.35 6.07 -3.37
C ALA A 84 -1.21 7.08 -4.17
N GLY A 85 -0.94 8.38 -4.02
CA GLY A 85 -1.56 9.44 -4.83
C GLY A 85 -1.18 9.34 -6.32
N GLN A 86 0.09 9.07 -6.63
CA GLN A 86 0.55 8.86 -8.00
C GLN A 86 -0.08 7.62 -8.64
N LEU A 87 -0.19 6.51 -7.91
CA LEU A 87 -0.87 5.29 -8.40
C LEU A 87 -2.37 5.54 -8.67
N ASN A 88 -3.06 6.28 -7.80
CA ASN A 88 -4.44 6.72 -8.04
C ASN A 88 -4.57 7.59 -9.30
N SER A 89 -3.64 8.54 -9.49
CA SER A 89 -3.60 9.40 -10.69
C SER A 89 -3.37 8.58 -11.96
N LEU A 90 -2.50 7.58 -11.91
CA LEU A 90 -2.22 6.66 -13.01
C LEU A 90 -3.46 5.84 -13.37
N ARG A 91 -4.12 5.24 -12.36
CA ARG A 91 -5.38 4.51 -12.50
C ARG A 91 -6.48 5.39 -13.12
N ASN A 92 -6.62 6.63 -12.67
CA ASN A 92 -7.65 7.54 -13.21
C ASN A 92 -7.38 7.90 -14.67
N SER A 93 -6.12 8.06 -15.07
CA SER A 93 -5.78 8.27 -16.48
C SER A 93 -6.17 7.06 -17.35
N LEU A 94 -5.91 5.85 -16.88
CA LEU A 94 -6.28 4.62 -17.61
C LEU A 94 -7.80 4.38 -17.66
N ALA A 95 -8.53 4.73 -16.61
CA ALA A 95 -9.97 4.46 -16.51
C ALA A 95 -10.85 5.47 -17.28
N HIS A 96 -10.36 6.68 -17.53
CA HIS A 96 -11.17 7.78 -18.10
C HIS A 96 -10.78 8.19 -19.52
N GLN A 97 -9.70 7.67 -20.08
CA GLN A 97 -9.20 8.03 -21.41
C GLN A 97 -8.89 6.77 -22.21
N LEU A 98 -9.47 6.63 -23.41
CA LEU A 98 -9.11 5.55 -24.34
C LEU A 98 -7.64 5.62 -24.77
N GLU A 99 -7.11 6.85 -24.90
CA GLU A 99 -5.70 7.10 -25.23
C GLU A 99 -5.13 8.14 -24.25
N PRO A 100 -4.68 7.72 -23.06
CA PRO A 100 -4.21 8.63 -22.05
C PRO A 100 -2.89 9.30 -22.44
N LYS A 101 -2.90 10.64 -22.49
CA LYS A 101 -1.67 11.42 -22.72
C LYS A 101 -0.76 11.32 -21.49
N ASN A 102 0.54 11.17 -21.72
CA ASN A 102 1.58 11.15 -20.69
C ASN A 102 1.52 9.97 -19.70
N ILE A 103 0.88 8.86 -20.07
CA ILE A 103 0.79 7.68 -19.20
C ILE A 103 2.18 7.15 -18.82
N GLU A 104 3.09 7.04 -19.80
CA GLU A 104 4.47 6.58 -19.58
C GLU A 104 5.25 7.49 -18.64
N LYS A 105 5.03 8.81 -18.73
CA LYS A 105 5.65 9.77 -17.82
C LYS A 105 5.16 9.55 -16.38
N LYS A 106 3.84 9.44 -16.18
CA LYS A 106 3.26 9.19 -14.85
C LYS A 106 3.70 7.84 -14.27
N ARG A 107 3.75 6.81 -15.13
CA ARG A 107 4.26 5.47 -14.78
C ARG A 107 5.71 5.57 -14.29
N SER A 108 6.57 6.23 -15.06
CA SER A 108 7.99 6.41 -14.71
C SER A 108 8.17 7.21 -13.42
N GLU A 109 7.44 8.31 -13.25
CA GLU A 109 7.48 9.13 -12.02
C GLU A 109 7.07 8.31 -10.79
N PHE A 110 6.03 7.47 -10.91
CA PHE A 110 5.60 6.55 -9.85
C PHE A 110 6.68 5.53 -9.49
N VAL A 111 7.22 4.81 -10.48
CA VAL A 111 8.27 3.81 -10.25
C VAL A 111 9.52 4.46 -9.63
N GLN A 112 9.94 5.61 -10.15
CA GLN A 112 11.11 6.33 -9.67
C GLN A 112 10.95 6.79 -8.22
N LEU A 113 9.78 7.34 -7.84
CA LEU A 113 9.51 7.75 -6.47
C LEU A 113 9.59 6.55 -5.51
N VAL A 114 8.99 5.42 -5.86
CA VAL A 114 9.04 4.23 -5.01
C VAL A 114 10.47 3.69 -4.92
N PHE A 115 11.19 3.58 -6.03
CA PHE A 115 12.52 2.96 -6.06
C PHE A 115 13.61 3.83 -5.42
N SER A 116 13.50 5.17 -5.47
CA SER A 116 14.45 6.05 -4.79
C SER A 116 14.37 5.92 -3.26
N GLU A 117 13.17 5.68 -2.75
CA GLU A 117 12.88 5.57 -1.31
C GLU A 117 13.11 4.17 -0.76
N THR A 118 12.79 3.14 -1.56
CA THR A 118 12.86 1.74 -1.12
C THR A 118 14.16 1.04 -1.51
N LYS A 119 14.82 1.52 -2.58
CA LYS A 119 16.08 0.97 -3.10
C LYS A 119 16.03 -0.56 -3.22
N PRO A 120 15.12 -1.12 -4.04
CA PRO A 120 14.89 -2.55 -4.09
C PRO A 120 16.16 -3.31 -4.44
N SER A 121 16.38 -4.45 -3.78
CA SER A 121 17.53 -5.31 -4.04
C SER A 121 17.44 -5.94 -5.43
N GLN A 122 18.59 -6.35 -5.97
CA GLN A 122 18.63 -7.09 -7.24
C GLN A 122 17.82 -8.39 -7.16
N ASP A 123 17.85 -9.09 -6.02
CA ASP A 123 17.09 -10.32 -5.81
C ASP A 123 15.58 -10.06 -5.91
N LEU A 124 15.08 -9.00 -5.27
CA LEU A 124 13.68 -8.62 -5.37
C LEU A 124 13.34 -8.31 -6.83
N MET A 125 14.12 -7.47 -7.50
CA MET A 125 13.88 -7.14 -8.91
C MET A 125 13.90 -8.38 -9.81
N SER A 126 14.74 -9.36 -9.49
CA SER A 126 14.83 -10.61 -10.23
C SER A 126 13.58 -11.50 -10.09
N ALA A 127 12.83 -11.36 -8.98
CA ALA A 127 11.56 -12.07 -8.77
C ALA A 127 10.42 -11.52 -9.64
N PHE A 128 10.53 -10.26 -10.09
CA PHE A 128 9.55 -9.58 -10.95
C PHE A 128 9.95 -9.58 -12.44
N LYS A 129 10.74 -10.57 -12.93
CA LYS A 129 11.16 -10.66 -14.33
C LYS A 129 9.98 -10.87 -15.29
N SER A 130 9.31 -9.79 -15.66
CA SER A 130 8.25 -9.71 -16.66
C SER A 130 8.33 -8.37 -17.39
N PRO A 131 7.68 -8.20 -18.55
CA PRO A 131 7.68 -6.93 -19.29
C PRO A 131 7.26 -5.72 -18.44
N HIS A 132 6.38 -5.94 -17.45
CA HIS A 132 5.83 -4.90 -16.56
C HIS A 132 6.32 -5.05 -15.11
N GLY A 133 7.44 -5.76 -14.94
CA GLY A 133 7.99 -6.14 -13.64
C GLY A 133 8.27 -4.98 -12.70
N GLU A 134 8.76 -3.86 -13.24
CA GLU A 134 9.09 -2.67 -12.46
C GLU A 134 7.85 -2.05 -11.81
N VAL A 135 6.73 -1.96 -12.53
CA VAL A 135 5.48 -1.42 -11.98
C VAL A 135 4.88 -2.37 -10.97
N ALA A 136 4.88 -3.69 -11.26
CA ALA A 136 4.44 -4.68 -10.30
C ALA A 136 5.27 -4.62 -9.00
N ALA A 137 6.60 -4.48 -9.11
CA ALA A 137 7.50 -4.32 -7.97
C ALA A 137 7.24 -3.01 -7.21
N ALA A 138 7.04 -1.90 -7.91
CA ALA A 138 6.72 -0.60 -7.29
C ALA A 138 5.39 -0.64 -6.53
N VAL A 139 4.35 -1.25 -7.12
CA VAL A 139 3.06 -1.47 -6.45
C VAL A 139 3.21 -2.35 -5.22
N PHE A 140 3.98 -3.44 -5.31
CA PHE A 140 4.27 -4.33 -4.18
C PHE A 140 4.96 -3.58 -3.03
N LEU A 141 6.02 -2.84 -3.34
CA LEU A 141 6.80 -2.09 -2.35
C LEU A 141 5.99 -1.00 -1.68
N LEU A 142 5.16 -0.28 -2.45
CA LEU A 142 4.18 0.65 -1.91
C LEU A 142 3.21 -0.06 -0.96
N TYR A 143 2.58 -1.14 -1.41
CA TYR A 143 1.58 -1.87 -0.64
C TYR A 143 2.14 -2.38 0.70
N MET A 144 3.32 -3.03 0.66
CA MET A 144 3.97 -3.54 1.87
C MET A 144 4.42 -2.41 2.80
N SER A 145 4.93 -1.31 2.26
CA SER A 145 5.32 -0.14 3.07
C SER A 145 4.12 0.51 3.73
N LEU A 146 3.00 0.59 3.02
CA LEU A 146 1.74 1.12 3.55
C LEU A 146 1.18 0.19 4.63
N SER A 147 1.12 -1.13 4.39
CA SER A 147 0.66 -2.10 5.41
C SER A 147 1.50 -2.02 6.68
N ALA A 148 2.83 -1.93 6.54
CA ALA A 148 3.73 -1.76 7.67
C ALA A 148 3.43 -0.47 8.47
N GLN A 149 3.18 0.65 7.79
CA GLN A 149 2.83 1.92 8.46
C GLN A 149 1.49 1.85 9.20
N LEU A 150 0.45 1.30 8.55
CA LEU A 150 -0.90 1.22 9.12
C LEU A 150 -0.97 0.28 10.33
N ASN A 151 -0.14 -0.77 10.32
CA ASN A 151 -0.12 -1.81 11.34
C ASN A 151 1.01 -1.69 12.37
N PHE A 152 1.78 -0.60 12.32
CA PHE A 152 2.89 -0.38 13.24
C PHE A 152 2.40 -0.38 14.71
N LYS A 153 2.99 -1.26 15.53
CA LYS A 153 2.76 -1.32 16.98
C LYS A 153 4.12 -1.16 17.68
N PRO A 154 4.34 -0.08 18.46
CA PRO A 154 5.61 0.13 19.16
C PRO A 154 5.82 -0.81 20.36
N LYS A 155 4.90 -1.74 20.65
CA LYS A 155 4.90 -2.55 21.88
C LYS A 155 6.25 -3.23 22.17
N GLY A 156 6.96 -3.70 21.15
CA GLY A 156 8.27 -4.34 21.34
C GLY A 156 9.39 -3.42 21.85
N LEU A 157 9.33 -2.10 21.66
CA LEU A 157 10.36 -1.17 22.14
C LEU A 157 10.13 -0.74 23.59
N LEU A 158 8.86 -0.57 23.99
CA LEU A 158 8.51 -0.20 25.35
C LEU A 158 8.58 -1.39 26.30
N GLU A 159 8.12 -2.58 25.89
CA GLU A 159 8.29 -3.80 26.70
C GLU A 159 9.78 -4.11 26.88
N TYR A 160 10.60 -4.02 25.83
CA TYR A 160 12.06 -4.19 25.94
C TYR A 160 12.73 -3.11 26.79
N ALA A 161 12.30 -1.84 26.71
CA ALA A 161 12.81 -0.75 27.55
C ALA A 161 12.41 -0.90 29.03
N LEU A 162 11.22 -1.44 29.31
CA LEU A 162 10.74 -1.71 30.67
C LEU A 162 11.42 -2.96 31.26
N GLU A 163 11.59 -4.01 30.47
CA GLU A 163 12.32 -5.22 30.86
C GLU A 163 13.83 -4.95 31.08
N SER A 164 14.45 -4.09 30.26
CA SER A 164 15.86 -3.71 30.41
C SER A 164 16.14 -2.67 31.51
N SER A 165 15.11 -1.99 32.03
CA SER A 165 15.24 -1.03 33.15
C SER A 165 14.90 -1.63 34.52
N GLY A 166 14.50 -2.90 34.59
CA GLY A 166 14.27 -3.61 35.85
C GLY A 166 13.07 -3.10 36.67
N ALA A 167 12.24 -2.23 36.12
CA ALA A 167 11.05 -1.74 36.78
C ALA A 167 9.90 -2.74 36.61
N GLN A 168 9.64 -3.55 37.63
CA GLN A 168 8.42 -4.36 37.69
C GLN A 168 7.22 -3.47 38.06
N VAL A 169 6.08 -3.75 37.41
CA VAL A 169 4.76 -3.11 37.62
C VAL A 169 4.25 -3.36 39.03
#